data_AF-A0A931Z4U3-F1
#
_entry.id   AF-A0A931Z4U3-F1
#
_cell.length_a   1.000
_cell.length_b   1.000
_cell.length_c   1.000
_cell.angle_alpha   90.00
_cell.angle_beta   90.00
_cell.angle_gamma   90.00
#
_symmetry.space_group_name_H-M   'P 1'
#
loop_
_entity.id
_entity.type
_entity.pdbx_description
1 polymer ?
#
loop_
_entity_poly.entity_id
_entity_poly.type
_entity_poly.pdbx_seq_one_letter_code
_entity_poly.pdbx_strand_id
1 'polypeptide(L)' 'ALRVPSVVVPGEFNYLLNPAHPDFKRVKIGKPEPFSFDPRLAPAAPRR' A
#
# COMPACT_ATOMS: atom_id res chain seq x y z
N ALA A 1 10.67 -7.96 -7.25
CA ALA A 1 10.32 -7.09 -6.11
C ALA A 1 11.45 -7.13 -5.10
N LEU A 2 11.73 -6.03 -4.42
CA LEU A 2 12.72 -5.99 -3.34
C LEU A 2 12.01 -5.95 -1.98
N ARG A 3 12.32 -6.89 -1.09
CA ARG A 3 11.82 -6.92 0.29
C ARG A 3 12.80 -6.19 1.20
N VAL A 4 12.32 -5.23 1.98
CA VAL A 4 13.14 -4.45 2.92
C VAL A 4 12.53 -4.51 4.32
N PRO A 5 13.34 -4.53 5.40
CA PRO A 5 12.82 -4.53 6.76
C PRO A 5 12.04 -3.23 7.03
N SER A 6 10.93 -3.34 7.75
CA SER A 6 10.23 -2.18 8.27
C SER A 6 11.04 -1.57 9.42
N VAL A 7 11.26 -0.25 9.39
CA VAL A 7 11.91 0.47 10.49
C VAL A 7 10.93 0.74 11.64
N VAL A 8 9.62 0.79 11.33
CA VAL A 8 8.58 1.14 12.31
C VAL A 8 8.17 -0.07 13.12
N VAL A 9 8.02 -1.24 12.48
CA VAL A 9 7.55 -2.47 13.13
C VAL A 9 8.61 -3.56 12.97
N PRO A 10 9.34 -3.92 14.04
CA PRO A 10 10.33 -4.99 14.00
C PRO A 10 9.71 -6.32 13.56
N GLY A 11 10.36 -7.03 12.65
CA GLY A 11 9.88 -8.31 12.11
C GLY A 11 8.94 -8.21 10.92
N GLU A 12 8.44 -7.01 10.59
CA GLU A 12 7.66 -6.76 9.37
C GLU A 12 8.52 -6.25 8.21
N PHE A 13 7.96 -6.28 7.00
CA PHE A 13 8.65 -5.91 5.76
C PHE A 13 7.80 -5.02 4.86
N ASN A 14 8.46 -4.07 4.20
CA ASN A 14 7.91 -3.34 3.07
C ASN A 14 8.42 -3.94 1.75
N TYR A 15 7.69 -3.71 0.67
CA TYR A 15 8.05 -4.17 -0.66
C TYR A 15 8.20 -2.99 -1.62
N LEU A 16 9.37 -2.90 -2.26
CA LEU A 16 9.65 -1.93 -3.30
C LEU A 16 9.46 -2.59 -4.68
N LEU A 17 8.57 -2.01 -5.47
CA LEU A 17 8.32 -2.40 -6.85
C LEU A 17 8.84 -1.28 -7.76
N ASN A 18 9.77 -1.60 -8.66
CA ASN A 18 10.31 -0.65 -9.63
C ASN A 18 9.46 -0.65 -10.91
N PRO A 19 8.76 0.44 -11.26
CA PRO A 19 7.96 0.52 -12.49
C PRO A 19 8.76 0.34 -13.79
N ALA A 20 10.06 0.67 -13.78
CA ALA A 20 10.93 0.52 -14.95
C ALA A 20 11.43 -0.91 -15.18
N HIS A 21 11.15 -1.85 -14.26
CA HIS A 21 11.58 -3.24 -14.41
C HIS A 21 10.71 -3.96 -15.46
N PRO A 22 11.28 -4.77 -16.39
CA PRO A 22 10.52 -5.42 -17.47
C PRO A 22 9.34 -6.28 -17.00
N ASP A 23 9.45 -6.90 -15.83
CA ASP A 23 8.40 -7.71 -15.21
C ASP A 23 7.30 -6.91 -14.50
N PHE A 24 7.43 -5.59 -14.35
CA PHE A 24 6.43 -4.78 -13.64
C PHE A 24 5.03 -4.88 -14.29
N LYS A 25 4.97 -5.12 -15.60
CA LYS A 25 3.73 -5.41 -16.35
C LYS A 25 2.92 -6.61 -15.83
N ARG A 26 3.51 -7.45 -14.98
CA ARG A 26 2.82 -8.59 -14.33
C ARG A 26 1.99 -8.15 -13.12
N VAL A 27 2.25 -6.97 -12.57
CA VAL A 27 1.47 -6.39 -11.46
C VAL A 27 0.09 -6.01 -11.98
N LYS A 28 -0.97 -6.40 -11.26
CA LYS A 28 -2.35 -6.04 -11.57
C LYS A 28 -2.90 -5.17 -10.44
N ILE A 29 -3.56 -4.07 -10.78
CA ILE A 29 -4.29 -3.26 -9.81
C ILE A 29 -5.64 -3.95 -9.56
N GLY A 30 -5.90 -4.32 -8.31
CA GLY A 30 -7.16 -4.93 -7.89
C GLY A 30 -8.29 -3.91 -7.79
N LYS A 31 -9.51 -4.38 -7.49
CA LYS A 31 -10.60 -3.49 -7.11
C LYS A 31 -10.25 -2.82 -5.77
N PRO A 32 -10.61 -1.54 -5.57
CA PRO A 32 -10.50 -0.92 -4.26
C PRO A 32 -11.39 -1.66 -3.26
N GLU A 33 -10.86 -1.94 -2.07
CA GLU A 33 -11.63 -2.49 -0.96
C GLU A 33 -12.07 -1.36 -0.03
N PRO A 34 -13.31 -1.40 0.53
CA PRO A 34 -13.74 -0.42 1.51
C PRO A 34 -12.80 -0.41 2.73
N PHE A 35 -12.31 0.76 3.11
CA PHE A 35 -11.51 0.97 4.31
C PHE A 35 -12.07 2.13 5.14
N SER A 36 -12.39 1.85 6.40
CA SER A 36 -12.91 2.84 7.34
C SER A 36 -11.78 3.36 8.21
N PHE A 37 -11.44 4.63 8.06
CA PHE A 37 -10.47 5.30 8.93
C PHE A 37 -11.07 5.54 10.31
N ASP A 38 -10.22 5.48 11.35
CA ASP A 38 -10.57 6.05 12.65
C ASP A 38 -10.82 7.56 12.47
N PRO A 39 -11.93 8.11 12.99
CA PRO A 39 -12.27 9.54 12.83
C PRO A 39 -11.19 10.51 13.34
N ARG A 40 -10.29 10.05 14.21
CA ARG A 40 -9.15 10.84 14.72
C ARG A 40 -7.97 10.88 13.75
N LEU A 41 -7.92 9.96 12.79
CA LEU A 41 -6.85 9.86 11.77
C LEU A 41 -7.21 10.56 10.47
N ALA A 42 -8.50 10.60 10.12
CA ALA A 42 -9.01 11.41 9.02
C ALA A 42 -10.47 11.81 9.30
N PRO A 43 -10.86 13.09 9.11
CA PRO A 43 -12.27 13.46 9.14
C PRO A 43 -13.00 12.72 8.01
N ALA A 44 -14.25 12.30 8.27
CA ALA A 44 -15.06 11.60 7.29
C ALA A 44 -15.11 12.40 5.97
N ALA A 45 -14.61 11.80 4.89
CA ALA A 45 -14.69 12.42 3.57
C ALA A 45 -16.17 12.73 3.25
N PRO A 46 -16.49 13.90 2.66
CA PRO A 46 -17.86 14.22 2.32
C PRO A 46 -18.38 13.15 1.34
N ARG A 47 -19.52 12.53 1.70
CA ARG A 47 -20.25 11.61 0.82
C ARG A 47 -20.64 12.40 -0.44
N ARG A 48 -20.04 12.05 -1.58
CA ARG A 48 -20.54 12.40 -2.91
C ARG A 48 -21.11 11.16 -3.56
#